data_AF-A0A5D4M7Z7-F1
#
_entry.id   AF-A0A5D4M7Z7-F1
#
_cell.length_a   1.000
_cell.length_b   1.000
_cell.length_c   1.000
_cell.angle_alpha   90.00
_cell.angle_beta   90.00
_cell.angle_gamma   90.00
#
_symmetry.space_group_name_H-M   'P 1'
#
loop_
_entity.id
_entity.type
_entity.pdbx_description
1 polymer ?
#
loop_
_entity_poly.entity_id
_entity_poly.type
_entity_poly.pdbx_seq_one_letter_code
_entity_poly.pdbx_strand_id
1 'polypeptide(L)'
;MKVFSKIIEFLNKQKNKDLWGNRNKDLSQDEKEYLDRIPTQNPYGIAGLFLSGITFMFPQFGISFITLIFCIITYFTFDKETEDNPWIFFIGIILSLLGINMFILGESPPLL
;
A
#
# COMPACT_ATOMS: atom_id res chain seq x y z
N MET A 1 16.65 8.79 -8.35
CA MET A 1 17.16 7.65 -7.55
C MET A 1 17.33 7.96 -6.06
N LYS A 2 18.06 9.02 -5.64
CA LYS A 2 18.24 9.36 -4.20
C LYS A 2 16.95 9.65 -3.40
N VAL A 3 15.95 10.25 -4.05
CA VAL A 3 14.65 10.53 -3.39
C VAL A 3 13.87 9.24 -3.18
N PHE A 4 13.80 8.39 -4.21
CA PHE A 4 13.14 7.09 -4.14
C PHE A 4 13.79 6.21 -3.07
N SER A 5 15.13 6.13 -3.02
CA SER A 5 15.82 5.34 -1.98
C SER A 5 15.52 5.84 -0.56
N LYS A 6 15.41 7.15 -0.34
CA LYS A 6 14.98 7.72 0.95
C LYS A 6 13.54 7.36 1.31
N ILE A 7 12.64 7.34 0.34
CA ILE A 7 11.24 6.91 0.56
C ILE A 7 11.22 5.42 0.94
N ILE A 8 11.97 4.59 0.22
CA ILE A 8 12.08 3.15 0.51
C ILE A 8 12.67 2.92 1.91
N GLU A 9 13.72 3.64 2.28
CA GLU A 9 14.36 3.58 3.59
C GLU A 9 13.41 4.03 4.72
N PHE A 10 12.64 5.11 4.48
CA PHE A 10 11.60 5.56 5.41
C PHE A 10 10.50 4.51 5.61
N LEU A 11 9.99 3.92 4.53
CA LEU A 11 8.94 2.90 4.59
C LEU A 11 9.44 1.61 5.28
N ASN A 12 10.66 1.18 4.99
CA ASN A 12 11.31 0.06 5.69
C ASN A 12 11.44 0.32 7.19
N LYS A 13 11.73 1.57 7.59
CA LYS A 13 11.80 1.94 9.00
C LYS A 13 10.44 1.87 9.71
N GLN A 14 9.33 1.97 8.98
CA GLN A 14 7.99 1.81 9.53
C GLN A 14 7.59 0.33 9.66
N LYS A 15 8.16 -0.58 8.84
CA LYS A 15 7.88 -2.04 8.91
C LYS A 15 8.10 -2.61 10.32
N ASN A 16 9.14 -2.14 11.03
CA ASN A 16 9.54 -2.66 12.34
C ASN A 16 9.07 -1.79 13.53
N LYS A 17 8.27 -0.75 13.29
CA LYS A 17 7.77 0.08 14.38
C LYS A 17 6.43 -0.45 14.87
N ASP A 18 6.41 -0.92 16.11
CA ASP A 18 5.18 -0.92 16.90
C ASP A 18 4.75 0.52 17.13
N LEU A 19 4.02 1.10 16.16
CA LEU A 19 3.62 2.51 16.10
C LEU A 19 2.85 2.96 17.35
N TRP A 20 2.23 2.02 18.05
CA TRP A 20 1.38 2.28 19.20
C TRP A 20 2.01 1.83 20.53
N GLY A 21 3.13 1.09 20.51
CA GLY A 21 3.91 0.67 21.69
C GLY A 21 3.12 -0.13 22.74
N ASN A 22 1.91 -0.57 22.38
CA ASN A 22 0.91 -1.15 23.27
C ASN A 22 0.29 -2.41 22.67
N ARG A 23 0.78 -2.89 21.50
CA ARG A 23 0.14 -3.95 20.72
C ARG A 23 -0.13 -5.20 21.55
N ASN A 24 0.74 -5.47 22.53
CA ASN A 24 0.78 -6.69 23.32
C ASN A 24 0.64 -6.47 24.83
N LYS A 25 0.32 -5.25 25.28
CA LYS A 25 0.48 -4.87 26.70
C LYS A 25 -0.59 -5.48 27.62
N ASP A 26 -1.76 -5.80 27.06
CA ASP A 26 -2.90 -6.38 27.76
C ASP A 26 -3.37 -7.73 27.17
N LEU A 27 -2.59 -8.32 26.25
CA LEU A 27 -2.93 -9.58 25.61
C LEU A 27 -2.38 -10.78 26.40
N SER A 28 -3.19 -11.83 26.49
CA SER A 28 -2.76 -13.16 26.92
C SER A 28 -1.76 -13.78 25.94
N GLN A 29 -1.06 -14.83 26.36
CA GLN A 29 -0.06 -15.53 25.54
C GLN A 29 -0.70 -16.08 24.24
N ASP A 30 -1.90 -16.64 24.35
CA ASP A 30 -2.64 -17.23 23.22
C ASP A 30 -3.09 -16.15 22.21
N GLU A 31 -3.48 -14.98 22.70
CA GLU A 31 -3.85 -13.85 21.84
C GLU A 31 -2.65 -13.28 21.10
N LYS A 32 -1.46 -13.25 21.73
CA LYS A 32 -0.22 -12.85 21.06
C LYS A 32 0.15 -13.84 19.96
N GLU A 33 0.14 -15.14 20.27
CA GLU A 33 0.39 -16.18 19.26
C GLU A 33 -0.63 -16.14 18.12
N TYR A 34 -1.89 -15.84 18.41
CA TYR A 34 -2.90 -15.70 17.36
C TYR A 34 -2.63 -14.48 16.46
N LEU A 35 -2.34 -13.32 17.04
CA LEU A 35 -2.05 -12.10 16.28
C LEU A 35 -0.75 -12.20 15.47
N ASP A 36 0.26 -12.87 16.01
CA ASP A 36 1.54 -13.10 15.34
C ASP A 36 1.39 -14.04 14.13
N ARG A 37 0.30 -14.82 14.04
CA ARG A 37 -0.02 -15.63 12.85
C ARG A 37 -0.76 -14.84 11.76
N ILE A 38 -1.25 -13.64 12.06
CA ILE A 38 -1.98 -12.83 11.09
C ILE A 38 -0.98 -12.08 10.22
N PRO A 39 -1.01 -12.26 8.89
CA PRO A 39 -0.08 -11.59 8.00
C PRO A 39 -0.24 -10.08 8.12
N THR A 40 0.88 -9.42 8.31
CA THR A 40 0.93 -7.97 8.48
C THR A 40 0.72 -7.26 7.15
N GLN A 41 0.39 -5.98 7.20
CA GLN A 41 0.20 -5.18 5.99
C GLN A 41 1.54 -4.62 5.54
N ASN A 42 1.87 -4.78 4.25
CA ASN A 42 3.11 -4.23 3.73
C ASN A 42 3.02 -2.68 3.68
N PRO A 43 3.97 -1.93 4.28
CA PRO A 43 3.94 -0.47 4.26
C PRO A 43 4.04 0.13 2.85
N TYR A 44 4.71 -0.55 1.91
CA TYR A 44 4.72 -0.17 0.49
C TYR A 44 3.34 -0.32 -0.14
N GLY A 45 2.64 -1.41 0.17
CA GLY A 45 1.29 -1.65 -0.33
C GLY A 45 0.28 -0.65 0.25
N ILE A 46 0.44 -0.25 1.52
CA ILE A 46 -0.39 0.81 2.13
C ILE A 46 -0.14 2.15 1.41
N ALA A 47 1.13 2.51 1.19
CA ALA A 47 1.48 3.73 0.47
C ALA A 47 0.95 3.72 -0.97
N GLY A 48 1.05 2.57 -1.66
CA GLY A 48 0.53 2.36 -2.99
C GLY A 48 -0.98 2.54 -3.03
N LEU A 49 -1.71 1.88 -2.12
CA LEU A 49 -3.16 2.01 -1.99
C LEU A 49 -3.60 3.46 -1.77
N PHE A 50 -2.93 4.19 -0.88
CA PHE A 50 -3.26 5.58 -0.60
C PHE A 50 -3.04 6.49 -1.81
N LEU A 51 -1.90 6.35 -2.49
CA LEU A 51 -1.61 7.08 -3.73
C LEU A 51 -2.64 6.74 -4.81
N SER A 52 -2.98 5.46 -4.99
CA SER A 52 -3.96 5.01 -5.96
C SER A 52 -5.34 5.58 -5.69
N GLY A 53 -5.74 5.67 -4.42
CA GLY A 53 -6.99 6.30 -4.00
C GLY A 53 -7.04 7.79 -4.38
N ILE A 54 -5.96 8.54 -4.14
CA ILE A 54 -5.86 9.95 -4.55
C ILE A 54 -5.95 10.08 -6.07
N THR A 55 -5.20 9.27 -6.81
CA THR A 55 -5.20 9.35 -8.28
C THR A 55 -6.51 8.91 -8.90
N PHE A 56 -7.21 7.99 -8.27
CA PHE A 56 -8.56 7.60 -8.68
C PHE A 56 -9.53 8.76 -8.47
N MET A 57 -9.53 9.41 -7.29
CA MET A 57 -10.41 10.55 -6.99
C MET A 57 -10.15 11.77 -7.87
N PHE A 58 -8.90 11.98 -8.25
CA PHE A 58 -8.47 13.08 -9.13
C PHE A 58 -7.77 12.50 -10.36
N PRO A 59 -8.51 11.94 -11.34
CA PRO A 59 -7.94 11.29 -12.50
C PRO A 59 -6.97 12.21 -13.23
N GLN A 60 -5.69 11.86 -13.19
CA GLN A 60 -4.64 12.49 -13.97
C GLN A 60 -3.77 11.39 -14.56
N PHE A 61 -3.65 11.36 -15.89
CA PHE A 61 -2.95 10.29 -16.60
C PHE A 61 -1.53 10.06 -16.08
N GLY A 62 -0.74 11.14 -15.96
CA GLY A 62 0.65 11.06 -15.54
C GLY A 62 0.81 10.49 -14.13
N ILE A 63 0.04 10.99 -13.16
CA ILE A 63 0.16 10.56 -11.77
C ILE A 63 -0.38 9.13 -11.61
N SER A 64 -1.52 8.81 -12.23
CA SER A 64 -2.11 7.46 -12.16
C SER A 64 -1.18 6.40 -12.76
N PHE A 65 -0.48 6.73 -13.85
CA PHE A 65 0.49 5.83 -14.48
C PHE A 65 1.76 5.65 -13.62
N ILE A 66 2.27 6.73 -13.01
CA ILE A 66 3.39 6.64 -12.06
C ILE A 66 3.00 5.79 -10.85
N THR A 67 1.79 5.98 -10.30
CA THR A 67 1.28 5.19 -9.18
C THR A 67 1.10 3.72 -9.55
N LEU A 68 0.64 3.42 -10.76
CA LEU A 68 0.56 2.04 -11.28
C LEU A 68 1.94 1.38 -11.30
N ILE A 69 2.95 2.05 -11.86
CA ILE A 69 4.33 1.56 -11.89
C ILE A 69 4.84 1.33 -10.47
N PHE A 70 4.59 2.27 -9.55
CA PHE A 70 4.97 2.13 -8.14
C PHE A 70 4.34 0.87 -7.52
N CYS A 71 3.03 0.65 -7.70
CA CYS A 71 2.34 -0.53 -7.15
C CYS A 71 2.89 -1.84 -7.74
N ILE A 72 3.20 -1.88 -9.04
CA ILE A 72 3.78 -3.06 -9.70
C ILE A 72 5.18 -3.35 -9.18
N ILE A 73 6.06 -2.34 -9.15
CA ILE A 73 7.44 -2.51 -8.67
C ILE A 73 7.42 -2.96 -7.21
N THR A 74 6.61 -2.32 -6.38
CA THR A 74 6.55 -2.64 -4.95
C THR A 74 5.94 -4.02 -4.67
N TYR A 75 5.00 -4.48 -5.50
CA TYR A 75 4.50 -5.85 -5.48
C TYR A 75 5.61 -6.88 -5.74
N PHE A 76 6.57 -6.59 -6.64
CA PHE A 76 7.71 -7.48 -6.86
C PHE A 76 8.79 -7.39 -5.79
N THR A 77 8.84 -6.31 -5.01
CA THR A 77 9.75 -6.18 -3.86
C THR A 77 9.20 -6.80 -2.57
N PHE A 78 7.95 -7.28 -2.60
CA PHE A 78 7.31 -7.92 -1.47
C PHE A 78 7.86 -9.35 -1.27
N ASP A 79 8.23 -9.67 -0.03
CA ASP A 79 8.67 -11.00 0.37
C ASP A 79 7.48 -11.89 0.75
N LYS A 80 7.09 -12.75 -0.19
CA LYS A 80 5.98 -13.69 -0.04
C LYS A 80 6.17 -14.70 1.09
N GLU A 81 7.39 -14.91 1.57
CA GLU A 81 7.70 -15.88 2.62
C GLU A 81 7.55 -15.31 4.03
N THR A 82 7.61 -13.98 4.20
CA THR A 82 7.59 -13.31 5.52
C THR A 82 6.31 -12.52 5.82
N GLU A 83 5.16 -13.02 5.35
CA GLU A 83 3.83 -12.64 5.86
C GLU A 83 3.34 -11.21 5.57
N ASP A 84 3.59 -10.64 4.39
CA ASP A 84 2.81 -9.44 4.02
C ASP A 84 1.56 -9.77 3.19
N ASN A 85 0.44 -9.12 3.53
CA ASN A 85 -0.82 -9.28 2.80
C ASN A 85 -0.70 -8.67 1.39
N PRO A 86 -0.92 -9.44 0.30
CA PRO A 86 -0.77 -8.93 -1.07
C PRO A 86 -1.99 -8.10 -1.55
N TRP A 87 -3.14 -8.19 -0.86
CA TRP A 87 -4.40 -7.58 -1.31
C TRP A 87 -4.30 -6.08 -1.52
N ILE A 88 -3.58 -5.38 -0.66
CA ILE A 88 -3.38 -3.93 -0.75
C ILE A 88 -2.71 -3.51 -2.07
N PHE A 89 -1.81 -4.33 -2.61
CA PHE A 89 -1.18 -4.07 -3.91
C PHE A 89 -2.17 -4.26 -5.05
N PHE A 90 -2.98 -5.33 -5.02
CA PHE A 90 -4.00 -5.57 -6.04
C PHE A 90 -5.04 -4.46 -6.08
N ILE A 91 -5.52 -4.01 -4.92
CA ILE A 91 -6.46 -2.89 -4.83
C ILE A 91 -5.82 -1.62 -5.38
N GLY A 92 -4.56 -1.33 -5.01
CA GLY A 92 -3.82 -0.18 -5.55
C GLY A 92 -3.67 -0.22 -7.08
N ILE A 93 -3.35 -1.39 -7.65
CA ILE A 93 -3.26 -1.57 -9.11
C ILE A 93 -4.61 -1.32 -9.78
N ILE A 94 -5.69 -1.92 -9.25
CA ILE A 94 -7.04 -1.75 -9.79
C ILE A 94 -7.46 -0.28 -9.76
N LEU A 95 -7.27 0.41 -8.63
CA LEU A 95 -7.62 1.83 -8.50
C LEU A 95 -6.82 2.72 -9.46
N SER A 96 -5.54 2.45 -9.67
CA SER A 96 -4.73 3.17 -10.66
C SER A 96 -5.23 2.94 -12.08
N LEU A 97 -5.59 1.70 -12.43
CA LEU A 97 -6.17 1.38 -13.74
C LEU A 97 -7.53 2.07 -13.95
N LEU A 98 -8.36 2.13 -12.91
CA LEU A 98 -9.61 2.90 -12.94
C LEU A 98 -9.33 4.38 -13.15
N GLY A 99 -8.41 4.99 -12.39
CA GLY A 99 -8.03 6.40 -12.58
C GLY A 99 -7.52 6.71 -14.00
N ILE A 100 -6.73 5.82 -14.60
CA ILE A 100 -6.30 5.94 -16.00
C ILE A 100 -7.50 5.84 -16.95
N ASN A 101 -8.37 4.86 -16.75
CA ASN A 101 -9.54 4.64 -17.60
C ASN A 101 -10.49 5.84 -17.56
N MET A 102 -10.80 6.35 -16.37
CA MET A 102 -11.64 7.53 -16.17
C MET A 102 -11.05 8.77 -16.85
N PHE A 103 -9.73 8.98 -16.74
CA PHE A 103 -9.06 10.06 -17.46
C PHE A 103 -9.23 9.95 -18.98
N ILE A 104 -9.07 8.73 -19.54
CA ILE A 104 -9.22 8.49 -20.99
C ILE A 104 -10.64 8.77 -21.45
N LEU A 105 -11.65 8.39 -20.65
CA LEU A 105 -13.07 8.60 -20.95
C LEU A 105 -13.54 10.04 -20.68
N GLY A 106 -12.72 10.86 -20.00
CA GLY A 106 -13.12 12.19 -19.56
C GLY A 106 -14.15 12.17 -18.41
N GLU A 107 -14.22 11.06 -17.68
CA GLU A 107 -15.14 10.86 -16.56
C GLU A 107 -14.45 11.18 -15.23
N SER A 108 -15.23 11.63 -14.24
CA SER A 108 -14.80 11.74 -12.85
C SER A 108 -15.55 10.74 -11.98
N PRO A 109 -14.94 10.21 -10.91
CA PRO A 109 -15.65 9.33 -9.98
C PRO A 109 -16.95 9.99 -9.52
N PRO A 110 -18.04 9.22 -9.40
CA PRO A 110 -19.21 9.72 -8.69
C PRO A 110 -18.77 9.99 -7.25
N LEU A 111 -18.57 11.27 -6.92
CA LEU A 111 -18.35 11.69 -5.54
C LEU A 111 -19.61 11.31 -4.76
N LEU A 112 -19.46 10.37 -3.83
CA LEU A 112 -20.50 9.97 -2.87
C LEU A 112 -20.94 11.15 -2.00
#